data_AF-F6KTI6-F1
#
_entry.id   AF-F6KTI6-F1
#
_cell.length_a   1.000
_cell.length_b   1.000
_cell.length_c   1.000
_cell.angle_alpha   90.00
_cell.angle_beta   90.00
_cell.angle_gamma   90.00
#
_symmetry.space_group_name_H-M   'P 1'
#
loop_
_entity.id
_entity.type
_entity.pdbx_description
1 polymer ?
#
loop_
_entity_poly.entity_id
_entity_poly.type
_entity_poly.pdbx_seq_one_letter_code
_entity_poly.pdbx_strand_id
1 'polypeptide(L)'
;CTLDHPEKPTKYGKYWCWCFWSLEVEVLDLLSAKEIAVRATDETLNTQPEKLIWNVMGMMNNCWFRVKMNVCKPHKGEIGIVFEHPTQPGNQSGGWMAKERHLEISAVAPPTLKKSISTPFMNTASKMYSMSEVRKHNSSDSAWIIVHGHIYDASRFLKDHPGGVDSILINAGTDCTEEFDAIHSDKAKKLLEDFRIGELITTGYTSDSSPNSSVHGSSSISSFLAPIKELVQTPTRSVALIPREK
;
A
#
# COMPACT_ATOMS: atom_id res chain seq x y z
N CYS A 1 26.45 11.37 2.87
CA CYS A 1 25.59 10.90 1.75
C CYS A 1 26.51 10.67 0.57
N THR A 2 26.52 9.45 0.04
CA THR A 2 27.34 9.03 -1.10
C THR A 2 26.41 8.84 -2.28
N LEU A 3 26.79 9.35 -3.45
CA LEU A 3 26.06 9.16 -4.70
C LEU A 3 26.86 8.22 -5.61
N ASP A 4 26.19 7.19 -6.10
CA ASP A 4 26.70 6.28 -7.11
C ASP A 4 25.99 6.54 -8.44
N HIS A 5 26.77 6.84 -9.47
CA HIS A 5 26.30 7.05 -10.83
C HIS A 5 26.84 5.91 -11.69
N PRO A 6 26.03 4.85 -11.93
CA PRO A 6 26.49 3.70 -12.71
C PRO A 6 26.86 4.06 -14.15
N GLU A 7 26.22 5.09 -14.69
CA GLU A 7 26.45 5.57 -16.05
C GLU A 7 27.34 6.81 -16.10
N LYS A 8 28.12 6.90 -17.18
CA LYS A 8 28.94 8.08 -17.46
C LYS A 8 28.08 9.22 -17.98
N PRO A 9 28.38 10.47 -17.62
CA PRO A 9 27.70 11.61 -18.20
C PRO A 9 27.96 11.69 -19.71
N THR A 10 27.04 12.32 -20.42
CA THR A 10 27.26 12.74 -21.81
C THR A 10 28.44 13.71 -21.90
N LYS A 11 28.92 13.98 -23.13
CA LYS A 11 29.93 15.02 -23.39
C LYS A 11 29.57 16.42 -22.88
N TYR A 12 28.32 16.65 -22.50
CA TYR A 12 27.81 17.91 -21.93
C TYR A 12 27.53 17.83 -20.43
N GLY A 13 27.99 16.78 -19.74
CA GLY A 13 27.76 16.60 -18.30
C GLY A 13 26.36 16.10 -17.93
N LYS A 14 25.50 15.75 -18.89
CA LYS A 14 24.12 15.30 -18.63
C LYS A 14 24.03 13.81 -18.31
N TYR A 15 23.15 13.46 -17.37
CA TYR A 15 22.79 12.09 -17.00
C TYR A 15 21.36 11.79 -17.46
N TRP A 16 21.14 10.59 -18.00
CA TRP A 16 19.83 10.14 -18.49
C TRP A 16 19.25 8.96 -17.70
N CYS A 17 20.03 8.43 -16.76
CA CYS A 17 19.66 7.32 -15.92
C CYS A 17 19.71 7.72 -14.45
N TRP A 18 19.04 6.92 -13.63
CA TRP A 18 19.01 7.14 -12.19
C TRP A 18 20.39 6.96 -11.57
N CYS A 19 20.61 7.68 -10.48
CA CYS A 19 21.72 7.42 -9.57
C CYS A 19 21.18 6.71 -8.32
N PHE A 20 22.08 6.04 -7.62
CA PHE A 20 21.80 5.45 -6.32
C PHE A 20 22.46 6.31 -5.25
N TRP A 21 21.89 6.34 -4.06
CA TRP A 21 22.46 7.06 -2.94
C TRP A 21 22.47 6.19 -1.69
N SER A 22 23.45 6.43 -0.83
CA SER A 22 23.54 5.80 0.48
C SER A 22 23.97 6.80 1.54
N LEU A 23 23.50 6.58 2.76
CA LEU A 23 23.87 7.35 3.93
C LEU A 23 23.94 6.40 5.12
N GLU A 24 25.10 6.33 5.75
CA GLU A 24 25.27 5.62 7.01
C GLU A 24 24.73 6.49 8.15
N VAL A 25 23.91 5.89 9.01
CA VAL A 25 23.26 6.54 10.14
C VAL A 25 23.33 5.60 11.34
N GLU A 26 23.62 6.15 12.52
CA GLU A 26 23.63 5.38 13.76
C GLU A 26 22.22 4.91 14.12
N VAL A 27 22.08 3.64 14.50
CA VAL A 27 20.78 3.05 14.86
C VAL A 27 20.16 3.76 16.07
N LEU A 28 20.98 4.30 16.98
CA LEU A 28 20.50 5.06 18.13
C LEU A 28 19.77 6.35 17.72
N ASP A 29 20.22 7.02 16.67
CA ASP A 29 19.55 8.22 16.16
C ASP A 29 18.17 7.85 15.61
N LEU A 30 18.08 6.70 14.94
CA LEU A 30 16.84 6.15 14.41
C LEU A 30 15.81 5.80 15.49
N LEU A 31 16.24 5.35 16.68
CA LEU A 31 15.32 5.06 17.80
C LEU A 31 14.58 6.30 18.30
N SER A 32 15.19 7.48 18.16
CA SER A 32 14.60 8.76 18.57
C SER A 32 13.81 9.45 17.45
N ALA A 33 14.04 9.04 16.19
CA ALA A 33 13.42 9.64 15.02
C ALA A 33 11.99 9.14 14.81
N LYS A 34 11.10 10.03 14.38
CA LYS A 34 9.71 9.69 13.99
C LYS A 34 9.59 9.31 12.52
N GLU A 35 10.48 9.82 11.69
CA GLU A 35 10.46 9.61 10.25
C GLU A 35 11.83 9.88 9.63
N ILE A 36 12.05 9.27 8.46
CA ILE A 36 13.13 9.59 7.53
C ILE A 36 12.48 10.33 6.37
N ALA A 37 12.99 11.52 6.07
CA ALA A 37 12.57 12.31 4.92
C ALA A 37 13.73 12.50 3.95
N VAL A 38 13.47 12.23 2.67
CA VAL A 38 14.46 12.36 1.60
C VAL A 38 13.99 13.40 0.59
N ARG A 39 14.91 14.28 0.19
CA ARG A 39 14.74 15.25 -0.88
C ARG A 39 16.01 15.34 -1.73
N ALA A 40 15.85 15.71 -2.99
CA ALA A 40 16.93 16.00 -3.93
C ALA A 40 16.91 17.46 -4.38
N THR A 41 18.10 17.95 -4.73
CA THR A 41 18.33 19.24 -5.38
C THR A 41 19.16 19.00 -6.63
N ASP A 42 18.78 19.62 -7.75
CA ASP A 42 19.50 19.50 -9.02
C ASP A 42 20.64 20.53 -9.17
N GLU A 43 21.42 20.41 -10.24
CA GLU A 43 22.54 21.34 -10.56
C GLU A 43 22.09 22.79 -10.78
N THR A 44 20.80 23.00 -11.08
CA THR A 44 20.20 24.33 -11.23
C THR A 44 19.55 24.85 -9.95
N LEU A 45 19.80 24.18 -8.82
CA LEU A 45 19.28 24.50 -7.49
C LEU A 45 17.75 24.34 -7.35
N ASN A 46 17.09 23.66 -8.28
CA ASN A 46 15.68 23.29 -8.09
C ASN A 46 15.60 22.18 -7.05
N THR A 47 14.68 22.34 -6.11
CA THR A 47 14.51 21.40 -5.00
C THR A 47 13.09 20.90 -4.94
N GLN A 48 12.93 19.63 -4.53
CA GLN A 48 11.61 19.04 -4.32
C GLN A 48 10.80 19.80 -3.25
N PRO A 49 9.49 20.00 -3.46
CA PRO A 49 8.61 20.65 -2.49
C PRO A 49 8.44 19.77 -1.25
N GLU A 50 8.27 20.38 -0.08
CA GLU A 50 8.08 19.63 1.16
C GLU A 50 6.74 18.89 1.22
N LYS A 51 5.69 19.54 0.71
CA LYS A 51 4.31 19.04 0.74
C LYS A 51 3.89 18.53 -0.63
N LEU A 52 2.98 17.57 -0.62
CA LEU A 52 2.33 17.03 -1.81
C LEU A 52 1.61 18.15 -2.56
N ILE A 53 1.94 18.33 -3.84
CA ILE A 53 1.23 19.25 -4.73
C ILE A 53 0.21 18.43 -5.52
N TRP A 54 -1.06 18.61 -5.21
CA TRP A 54 -2.14 17.88 -5.88
C TRP A 54 -2.45 18.52 -7.23
N ASN A 55 -2.74 17.67 -8.21
CA ASN A 55 -3.32 18.08 -9.49
C ASN A 55 -4.32 17.02 -9.96
N VAL A 56 -5.19 17.41 -10.89
CA VAL A 56 -6.31 16.57 -11.37
C VAL A 56 -5.84 15.23 -11.94
N MET A 57 -4.66 15.20 -12.55
CA MET A 57 -4.12 13.98 -13.17
C MET A 57 -3.35 13.10 -12.18
N GLY A 58 -3.07 13.59 -10.96
CA GLY A 58 -2.21 12.91 -9.99
C GLY A 58 -0.75 12.74 -10.45
N MET A 59 -0.33 13.43 -11.51
CA MET A 59 0.97 13.23 -12.15
C MET A 59 2.06 14.11 -11.53
N MET A 60 3.33 13.74 -11.73
CA MET A 60 4.50 14.55 -11.34
C MET A 60 4.53 14.88 -9.84
N ASN A 61 4.03 13.97 -9.00
CA ASN A 61 4.13 14.13 -7.56
C ASN A 61 5.55 13.84 -7.09
N ASN A 62 6.32 14.90 -6.80
CA ASN A 62 7.74 14.81 -6.47
C ASN A 62 8.06 15.46 -5.12
N CYS A 63 7.12 15.52 -4.17
CA CYS A 63 7.42 16.03 -2.83
C CYS A 63 8.42 15.15 -2.08
N TRP A 64 8.83 15.58 -0.89
CA TRP A 64 9.75 14.78 -0.07
C TRP A 64 9.16 13.39 0.18
N PHE A 65 9.98 12.36 -0.03
CA PHE A 65 9.58 11.00 0.26
C PHE A 65 9.79 10.74 1.75
N ARG A 66 8.74 10.31 2.46
CA ARG A 66 8.76 10.13 3.91
C ARG A 66 8.46 8.70 4.32
N VAL A 67 9.36 8.11 5.09
CA VAL A 67 9.19 6.80 5.73
C VAL A 67 8.95 7.04 7.21
N LYS A 68 7.80 6.60 7.74
CA LYS A 68 7.51 6.70 9.17
C LYS A 68 8.17 5.56 9.92
N MET A 69 8.59 5.87 11.14
CA MET A 69 9.33 4.95 11.99
C MET A 69 8.55 4.73 13.28
N ASN A 70 8.37 3.46 13.65
CA ASN A 70 7.72 3.09 14.89
C ASN A 70 8.55 2.04 15.62
N VAL A 71 8.78 2.26 16.91
CA VAL A 71 9.40 1.24 17.76
C VAL A 71 8.39 0.13 18.00
N CYS A 72 8.81 -1.12 17.80
CA CYS A 72 8.01 -2.31 18.06
C CYS A 72 8.73 -3.26 18.99
N LYS A 73 7.98 -4.21 19.57
CA LYS A 73 8.52 -5.32 20.35
C LYS A 73 8.09 -6.62 19.68
N PRO A 74 8.83 -7.10 18.66
CA PRO A 74 8.40 -8.26 17.87
C PRO A 74 8.41 -9.55 18.72
N HIS A 75 9.35 -9.66 19.66
CA HIS A 75 9.42 -10.76 20.63
C HIS A 75 9.66 -10.23 22.05
N LYS A 76 9.41 -11.10 23.04
CA LYS A 76 9.58 -10.78 24.45
C LYS A 76 11.06 -10.49 24.74
N GLY A 77 11.38 -9.22 25.00
CA GLY A 77 12.75 -8.77 25.31
C GLY A 77 13.48 -8.11 24.14
N GLU A 78 12.89 -8.09 22.94
CA GLU A 78 13.47 -7.44 21.77
C GLU A 78 12.83 -6.06 21.53
N ILE A 79 13.66 -5.13 21.06
CA ILE A 79 13.23 -3.83 20.55
C ILE A 79 13.57 -3.80 19.06
N GLY A 80 12.55 -3.60 18.23
CA GLY A 80 12.69 -3.44 16.80
C GLY A 80 12.24 -2.05 16.36
N ILE A 81 12.62 -1.69 15.13
CA ILE A 81 12.12 -0.49 14.45
C ILE A 81 11.39 -0.96 13.19
N VAL A 82 10.15 -0.53 13.03
CA VAL A 82 9.37 -0.75 11.82
C VAL A 82 9.43 0.51 10.96
N PHE A 83 9.72 0.30 9.68
CA PHE A 83 9.75 1.34 8.66
C PHE A 83 8.50 1.20 7.80
N GLU A 84 7.73 2.28 7.69
CA GLU A 84 6.49 2.31 6.92
C GLU A 84 6.61 3.33 5.80
N HIS A 85 6.51 2.85 4.55
CA HIS A 85 6.43 3.72 3.38
C HIS A 85 5.06 4.46 3.32
N PRO A 86 4.92 5.53 2.53
CA PRO A 86 3.65 6.25 2.38
C PRO A 86 2.50 5.37 1.89
N THR A 87 2.76 4.58 0.85
CA THR A 87 1.86 3.58 0.25
C THR A 87 2.62 2.27 0.03
N GLN A 88 1.88 1.20 -0.29
CA GLN A 88 2.48 -0.04 -0.79
C GLN A 88 2.54 -0.07 -2.32
N PRO A 89 3.45 -0.83 -2.94
CA PRO A 89 3.53 -0.97 -4.38
C PRO A 89 2.27 -1.63 -4.98
N GLY A 90 1.80 -1.08 -6.11
CA GLY A 90 0.60 -1.57 -6.80
C GLY A 90 -0.67 -1.30 -5.99
N ASN A 91 -1.63 -2.21 -6.07
CA ASN A 91 -2.95 -2.06 -5.41
C ASN A 91 -3.00 -2.70 -4.02
N GLN A 92 -1.84 -2.81 -3.38
CA GLN A 92 -1.77 -3.31 -2.01
C GLN A 92 -2.21 -2.21 -1.05
N SER A 93 -3.12 -2.54 -0.14
CA SER A 93 -3.46 -1.64 0.95
C SER A 93 -2.34 -1.61 2.00
N GLY A 94 -2.09 -0.42 2.55
CA GLY A 94 -1.09 -0.22 3.58
C GLY A 94 -0.29 1.07 3.40
N GLY A 95 0.84 1.15 4.10
CA GLY A 95 1.58 2.38 4.26
C GLY A 95 0.92 3.33 5.28
N TRP A 96 1.64 4.36 5.68
CA TRP A 96 1.15 5.25 6.73
C TRP A 96 0.03 6.19 6.24
N MET A 97 -0.03 6.53 4.95
CA MET A 97 -1.08 7.42 4.42
C MET A 97 -2.47 6.77 4.50
N ALA A 98 -2.56 5.45 4.28
CA ALA A 98 -3.81 4.71 4.43
C ALA A 98 -4.32 4.73 5.88
N LYS A 99 -3.40 4.60 6.86
CA LYS A 99 -3.75 4.62 8.29
C LYS A 99 -4.24 6.00 8.73
N GLU A 100 -3.53 7.07 8.33
CA GLU A 100 -3.90 8.43 8.71
C GLU A 100 -5.24 8.84 8.12
N ARG A 101 -5.51 8.49 6.86
CA ARG A 101 -6.84 8.72 6.26
C ARG A 101 -7.95 8.05 7.07
N HIS A 102 -7.76 6.81 7.53
CA HIS A 102 -8.76 6.12 8.34
C HIS A 102 -8.98 6.81 9.69
N LEU A 103 -7.90 7.30 10.32
CA LEU A 103 -7.97 8.06 11.57
C LEU A 103 -8.67 9.41 11.40
N GLU A 104 -8.39 10.13 10.31
CA GLU A 104 -9.05 11.40 9.97
C GLU A 104 -10.56 11.19 9.71
N ILE A 105 -10.93 10.18 8.93
CA ILE A 105 -12.34 9.83 8.70
C ILE A 105 -13.05 9.48 10.01
N SER A 106 -12.37 8.77 10.90
CA SER A 106 -12.90 8.40 12.22
C SER A 106 -13.03 9.59 13.17
N ALA A 107 -12.15 10.59 13.05
CA ALA A 107 -12.16 11.80 13.89
C ALA A 107 -13.18 12.86 13.45
N VAL A 108 -13.55 12.88 12.17
CA VAL A 108 -14.46 13.88 11.59
C VAL A 108 -15.93 13.41 11.57
N ALA A 109 -16.21 12.14 11.90
CA ALA A 109 -17.57 11.64 11.97
C ALA A 109 -18.29 12.10 13.27
N PRO A 110 -19.38 12.89 13.21
CA PRO A 110 -20.24 13.11 14.37
C PRO A 110 -21.01 11.82 14.72
N PRO A 111 -21.43 11.61 15.99
CA PRO A 111 -22.21 10.44 16.38
C PRO A 111 -23.64 10.57 15.88
N THR A 112 -23.85 10.37 14.59
CA THR A 112 -25.19 10.27 14.01
C THR A 112 -25.56 8.80 13.90
N LEU A 113 -26.52 8.38 14.73
CA LEU A 113 -27.30 7.16 14.59
C LEU A 113 -27.68 6.97 13.12
N LYS A 114 -27.03 6.02 12.44
CA LYS A 114 -27.43 5.61 11.09
C LYS A 114 -28.79 4.95 11.19
N LYS A 115 -29.83 5.71 10.86
CA LYS A 115 -31.18 5.21 10.67
C LYS A 115 -31.13 4.26 9.48
N SER A 116 -31.25 2.98 9.77
CA SER A 116 -31.33 1.89 8.80
C SER A 116 -32.50 2.15 7.86
N ILE A 117 -32.22 2.66 6.65
CA ILE A 117 -33.18 2.61 5.57
C ILE A 117 -33.09 1.21 5.00
N SER A 118 -33.99 0.34 5.47
CA SER A 118 -34.28 -0.94 4.85
C SER A 118 -34.74 -0.69 3.42
N THR A 119 -33.89 -0.98 2.45
CA THR A 119 -34.30 -1.19 1.06
C THR A 119 -35.08 -2.51 0.97
N PRO A 120 -36.07 -2.60 0.06
CA PRO A 120 -36.97 -3.73 0.02
C PRO A 120 -36.24 -5.01 -0.39
N PHE A 121 -36.36 -5.97 0.50
CA PHE A 121 -36.01 -7.38 0.42
C PHE A 121 -36.48 -8.03 -0.89
N MET A 122 -35.54 -8.33 -1.80
CA MET A 122 -35.68 -9.46 -2.72
C MET A 122 -34.81 -10.59 -2.19
N ASN A 123 -35.48 -11.66 -1.77
CA ASN A 123 -34.91 -12.91 -1.31
C ASN A 123 -34.03 -13.56 -2.38
N THR A 124 -32.72 -13.50 -2.16
CA THR A 124 -31.78 -14.57 -2.53
C THR A 124 -30.74 -14.58 -1.43
N ALA A 125 -30.46 -15.75 -0.85
CA ALA A 125 -29.35 -15.89 0.09
C ALA A 125 -28.06 -15.42 -0.62
N SER A 126 -27.60 -14.19 -0.34
CA SER A 126 -26.38 -13.64 -0.91
C SER A 126 -25.24 -14.61 -0.58
N LYS A 127 -24.61 -15.18 -1.60
CA LYS A 127 -23.43 -16.01 -1.40
C LYS A 127 -22.36 -15.16 -0.73
N MET A 128 -21.80 -15.67 0.36
CA MET A 128 -20.73 -15.00 1.07
C MET A 128 -19.39 -15.62 0.67
N TYR A 129 -18.39 -14.79 0.39
CA TYR A 129 -17.04 -15.24 0.03
C TYR A 129 -15.99 -14.64 0.96
N SER A 130 -14.91 -15.37 1.25
CA SER A 130 -13.79 -14.83 2.02
C SER A 130 -12.85 -14.02 1.13
N MET A 131 -12.07 -13.11 1.72
CA MET A 131 -10.98 -12.43 1.00
C MET A 131 -9.98 -13.41 0.36
N SER A 132 -9.71 -14.54 1.02
CA SER A 132 -8.83 -15.58 0.49
C SER A 132 -9.40 -16.24 -0.77
N GLU A 133 -10.71 -16.32 -0.90
CA GLU A 133 -11.37 -16.83 -2.10
C GLU A 133 -11.30 -15.80 -3.22
N VAL A 134 -11.69 -14.55 -2.95
CA VAL A 134 -11.68 -13.47 -3.95
C VAL A 134 -10.29 -13.31 -4.58
N ARG A 135 -9.21 -13.41 -3.78
CA ARG A 135 -7.82 -13.32 -4.26
C ARG A 135 -7.44 -14.36 -5.31
N LYS A 136 -8.15 -15.49 -5.42
CA LYS A 136 -7.89 -16.51 -6.45
C LYS A 136 -8.37 -16.07 -7.83
N HIS A 137 -9.25 -15.08 -7.88
CA HIS A 137 -9.88 -14.57 -9.10
C HIS A 137 -9.19 -13.27 -9.55
N ASN A 138 -7.91 -13.39 -9.91
CA ASN A 138 -7.02 -12.28 -10.26
C ASN A 138 -6.47 -12.36 -11.70
N SER A 139 -7.19 -12.99 -12.63
CA SER A 139 -6.71 -13.24 -14.01
C SER A 139 -7.74 -12.84 -15.07
N SER A 140 -7.34 -12.81 -16.35
CA SER A 140 -8.24 -12.47 -17.46
C SER A 140 -9.42 -13.42 -17.63
N ASP A 141 -9.26 -14.67 -17.22
CA ASP A 141 -10.32 -15.69 -17.34
C ASP A 141 -11.24 -15.69 -16.11
N SER A 142 -10.78 -15.10 -15.01
CA SER A 142 -11.52 -14.98 -13.76
C SER A 142 -11.06 -13.75 -12.98
N ALA A 143 -11.76 -12.64 -13.18
CA ALA A 143 -11.46 -11.33 -12.61
C ALA A 143 -12.60 -10.88 -11.70
N TRP A 144 -12.43 -11.06 -10.40
CA TRP A 144 -13.39 -10.58 -9.41
C TRP A 144 -12.89 -9.30 -8.76
N ILE A 145 -13.80 -8.39 -8.45
CA ILE A 145 -13.49 -7.14 -7.75
C ILE A 145 -14.44 -6.95 -6.57
N ILE A 146 -13.98 -6.21 -5.56
CA ILE A 146 -14.81 -5.83 -4.41
C ILE A 146 -15.06 -4.33 -4.48
N VAL A 147 -16.33 -3.95 -4.39
CA VAL A 147 -16.77 -2.55 -4.32
C VAL A 147 -17.85 -2.46 -3.25
N HIS A 148 -17.63 -1.60 -2.24
CA HIS A 148 -18.53 -1.42 -1.09
C HIS A 148 -18.85 -2.72 -0.34
N GLY A 149 -17.88 -3.64 -0.24
CA GLY A 149 -18.06 -4.94 0.42
C GLY A 149 -18.88 -5.97 -0.36
N HIS A 150 -19.28 -5.64 -1.59
CA HIS A 150 -19.94 -6.55 -2.53
C HIS A 150 -18.95 -7.06 -3.56
N ILE A 151 -19.16 -8.30 -4.01
CA ILE A 151 -18.24 -9.00 -4.90
C ILE A 151 -18.89 -9.09 -6.28
N TYR A 152 -18.12 -8.73 -7.30
CA TYR A 152 -18.57 -8.66 -8.68
C TYR A 152 -17.65 -9.49 -9.58
N ASP A 153 -18.24 -10.27 -10.48
CA ASP A 153 -17.51 -11.00 -11.50
C ASP A 153 -17.44 -10.18 -12.80
N ALA A 154 -16.32 -9.48 -12.97
CA ALA A 154 -16.09 -8.60 -14.11
C ALA A 154 -15.51 -9.34 -15.34
N SER A 155 -15.28 -10.66 -15.27
CA SER A 155 -14.58 -11.43 -16.31
C SER A 155 -15.19 -11.25 -17.71
N ARG A 156 -16.52 -11.21 -17.78
CA ARG A 156 -17.25 -11.04 -19.05
C ARG A 156 -17.26 -9.60 -19.56
N PHE A 157 -16.98 -8.62 -18.69
CA PHE A 157 -17.02 -7.19 -19.00
C PHE A 157 -15.65 -6.61 -19.34
N LEU A 158 -14.55 -7.37 -19.14
CA LEU A 158 -13.19 -6.91 -19.38
C LEU A 158 -12.99 -6.24 -20.74
N LYS A 159 -13.54 -6.83 -21.82
CA LYS A 159 -13.38 -6.33 -23.20
C LYS A 159 -14.24 -5.11 -23.50
N ASP A 160 -15.36 -4.96 -22.79
CA ASP A 160 -16.32 -3.88 -22.99
C ASP A 160 -16.06 -2.69 -22.05
N HIS A 161 -15.08 -2.84 -21.13
CA HIS A 161 -14.72 -1.80 -20.19
C HIS A 161 -14.11 -0.58 -20.91
N PRO A 162 -14.72 0.61 -20.83
CA PRO A 162 -14.23 1.80 -21.54
C PRO A 162 -12.83 2.26 -21.11
N GLY A 163 -12.40 1.94 -19.88
CA GLY A 163 -11.05 2.21 -19.39
C GLY A 163 -9.99 1.21 -19.88
N GLY A 164 -10.40 0.17 -20.60
CA GLY A 164 -9.54 -0.92 -21.05
C GLY A 164 -9.47 -2.08 -20.06
N VAL A 165 -9.04 -3.24 -20.57
CA VAL A 165 -8.96 -4.51 -19.82
C VAL A 165 -8.04 -4.38 -18.60
N ASP A 166 -6.89 -3.73 -18.77
CA ASP A 166 -5.84 -3.64 -17.74
C ASP A 166 -6.32 -2.90 -16.48
N SER A 167 -7.24 -1.94 -16.61
CA SER A 167 -7.79 -1.20 -15.47
C SER A 167 -8.62 -2.05 -14.51
N ILE A 168 -9.24 -3.12 -15.01
CA ILE A 168 -9.93 -4.09 -14.15
C ILE A 168 -8.93 -5.12 -13.63
N LEU A 169 -8.04 -5.62 -14.50
CA LEU A 169 -7.09 -6.67 -14.11
C LEU A 169 -6.10 -6.24 -13.02
N ILE A 170 -5.69 -4.98 -13.00
CA ILE A 170 -4.83 -4.45 -11.93
C ILE A 170 -5.50 -4.52 -10.55
N ASN A 171 -6.84 -4.54 -10.52
CA ASN A 171 -7.69 -4.62 -9.33
C ASN A 171 -8.31 -6.00 -9.11
N ALA A 172 -7.99 -6.98 -9.96
CA ALA A 172 -8.62 -8.30 -9.86
C ALA A 172 -8.14 -9.04 -8.60
N GLY A 173 -9.09 -9.55 -7.83
CA GLY A 173 -8.88 -10.21 -6.54
C GLY A 173 -8.74 -9.26 -5.34
N THR A 174 -8.97 -7.96 -5.51
CA THR A 174 -8.84 -6.94 -4.45
C THR A 174 -10.08 -6.08 -4.27
N ASP A 175 -10.09 -5.27 -3.20
CA ASP A 175 -11.05 -4.19 -3.01
C ASP A 175 -10.56 -2.95 -3.74
N CYS A 176 -11.40 -2.43 -4.63
CA CYS A 176 -11.13 -1.25 -5.46
C CYS A 176 -12.24 -0.21 -5.31
N THR A 177 -12.89 -0.16 -4.14
CA THR A 177 -14.00 0.76 -3.87
C THR A 177 -13.62 2.22 -4.16
N GLU A 178 -12.42 2.62 -3.74
CA GLU A 178 -11.97 4.01 -3.87
C GLU A 178 -11.63 4.37 -5.31
N GLU A 179 -10.90 3.49 -6.01
CA GLU A 179 -10.56 3.64 -7.42
C GLU A 179 -11.82 3.66 -8.27
N PHE A 180 -12.80 2.82 -7.94
CA PHE A 180 -14.07 2.77 -8.65
C PHE A 180 -14.85 4.07 -8.46
N ASP A 181 -15.03 4.53 -7.22
CA ASP A 181 -15.80 5.76 -6.91
C ASP A 181 -15.16 7.03 -7.46
N ALA A 182 -13.83 7.07 -7.61
CA ALA A 182 -13.12 8.24 -8.11
C ALA A 182 -13.37 8.54 -9.59
N ILE A 183 -13.65 7.52 -10.40
CA ILE A 183 -13.66 7.65 -11.87
C ILE A 183 -14.97 7.21 -12.54
N HIS A 184 -15.87 6.51 -11.82
CA HIS A 184 -17.10 5.97 -12.39
C HIS A 184 -18.35 6.79 -12.05
N SER A 185 -19.20 7.02 -13.05
CA SER A 185 -20.50 7.71 -12.92
C SER A 185 -21.57 6.83 -12.27
N ASP A 186 -22.69 7.42 -11.84
CA ASP A 186 -23.85 6.70 -11.32
C ASP A 186 -24.44 5.68 -12.31
N LYS A 187 -24.28 5.92 -13.62
CA LYS A 187 -24.68 4.95 -14.65
C LYS A 187 -23.80 3.71 -14.61
N ALA A 188 -22.49 3.87 -14.41
CA ALA A 188 -21.55 2.77 -14.27
C ALA A 188 -21.80 1.98 -12.97
N LYS A 189 -22.14 2.67 -11.88
CA LYS A 189 -22.59 2.03 -10.62
C LYS A 189 -23.80 1.12 -10.83
N LYS A 190 -24.80 1.57 -11.59
CA LYS A 190 -25.96 0.73 -11.93
C LYS A 190 -25.60 -0.47 -12.78
N LEU A 191 -24.69 -0.31 -13.74
CA LEU A 191 -24.21 -1.41 -14.59
C LEU A 191 -23.41 -2.45 -13.77
N LEU A 192 -22.66 -2.01 -12.76
CA LEU A 192 -21.88 -2.89 -11.89
C LEU A 192 -22.77 -3.91 -11.15
N GLU A 193 -23.98 -3.52 -10.74
CA GLU A 193 -24.91 -4.40 -10.03
C GLU A 193 -25.29 -5.65 -10.82
N ASP A 194 -25.30 -5.60 -12.16
CA ASP A 194 -25.59 -6.76 -13.02
C ASP A 194 -24.52 -7.87 -12.92
N PHE A 195 -23.33 -7.52 -12.41
CA PHE A 195 -22.20 -8.44 -12.23
C PHE A 195 -22.06 -8.93 -10.79
N ARG A 196 -22.97 -8.56 -9.89
CA ARG A 196 -22.89 -8.93 -8.47
C ARG A 196 -23.08 -10.43 -8.29
N ILE A 197 -22.13 -11.06 -7.61
CA ILE A 197 -22.16 -12.50 -7.31
C ILE A 197 -22.34 -12.80 -5.82
N GLY A 198 -22.08 -11.83 -4.94
CA GLY A 198 -22.21 -12.02 -3.51
C GLY A 198 -21.64 -10.90 -2.66
N GLU A 199 -21.35 -11.22 -1.41
CA GLU A 199 -20.87 -10.30 -0.38
C GLU A 199 -19.62 -10.85 0.30
N LEU A 200 -18.77 -9.96 0.79
CA LEU A 200 -17.56 -10.35 1.50
C LEU A 200 -17.89 -10.81 2.94
N ILE A 201 -17.34 -11.94 3.36
CA ILE A 201 -17.43 -12.42 4.74
C ILE A 201 -16.60 -11.48 5.63
N THR A 202 -17.28 -10.64 6.39
CA THR A 202 -16.68 -9.91 7.50
C THR A 202 -16.75 -10.78 8.76
N THR A 203 -15.72 -11.59 9.01
CA THR A 203 -15.56 -12.18 10.35
C THR A 203 -15.17 -11.07 11.34
N GLY A 204 -16.17 -10.46 11.99
CA GLY A 204 -16.02 -9.70 13.24
C GLY A 204 -15.80 -8.18 13.15
N TYR A 205 -16.75 -7.42 12.60
CA TYR A 205 -17.08 -6.09 13.13
C TYR A 205 -18.41 -6.23 13.88
N THR A 206 -18.37 -6.82 15.08
CA THR A 206 -19.50 -6.75 16.02
C THR A 206 -19.44 -5.37 16.68
N SER A 207 -20.21 -4.43 16.14
CA SER A 207 -20.75 -3.35 16.97
C SER A 207 -21.74 -4.00 17.93
N ASP A 208 -21.35 -4.20 19.19
CA ASP A 208 -22.30 -4.41 20.27
C ASP A 208 -21.78 -3.82 21.58
N SER A 209 -22.60 -2.94 22.14
CA SER A 209 -22.40 -2.30 23.43
C SER A 209 -22.89 -3.21 24.55
N SER A 210 -21.93 -3.84 25.27
CA SER A 210 -21.87 -4.06 26.74
C SER A 210 -22.89 -4.99 27.46
N PRO A 211 -22.62 -5.50 28.70
CA PRO A 211 -21.43 -5.32 29.57
C PRO A 211 -20.78 -6.63 30.14
N ASN A 212 -19.52 -6.48 30.59
CA ASN A 212 -18.77 -7.28 31.58
C ASN A 212 -18.73 -8.82 31.47
N SER A 213 -17.58 -9.38 31.08
CA SER A 213 -16.65 -10.08 32.01
C SER A 213 -15.34 -10.45 31.29
N SER A 214 -14.23 -10.26 32.00
CA SER A 214 -12.86 -10.69 31.71
C SER A 214 -12.75 -12.15 31.28
N VAL A 215 -11.94 -12.46 30.24
CA VAL A 215 -10.76 -13.37 30.27
C VAL A 215 -10.09 -13.51 28.89
N HIS A 216 -8.78 -13.78 28.93
CA HIS A 216 -7.79 -14.03 27.86
C HIS A 216 -8.23 -14.83 26.62
N GLY A 217 -7.61 -14.51 25.47
CA GLY A 217 -7.58 -15.39 24.30
C GLY A 217 -6.70 -14.88 23.16
N SER A 218 -5.41 -15.24 23.19
CA SER A 218 -4.40 -14.98 22.15
C SER A 218 -4.68 -15.78 20.86
N SER A 219 -4.55 -15.16 19.69
CA SER A 219 -4.17 -15.87 18.44
C SER A 219 -3.52 -14.93 17.41
N SER A 220 -2.19 -14.83 17.51
CA SER A 220 -1.21 -14.97 16.42
C SER A 220 -1.53 -14.42 15.01
N ILE A 221 -0.94 -13.27 14.66
CA ILE A 221 -0.72 -12.76 13.27
C ILE A 221 0.75 -12.91 12.82
N SER A 222 1.46 -13.89 13.39
CA SER A 222 2.92 -14.05 13.29
C SER A 222 3.47 -14.66 11.97
N SER A 223 2.89 -14.41 10.80
CA SER A 223 3.28 -15.19 9.60
C SER A 223 3.63 -14.44 8.31
N PHE A 224 3.93 -13.13 8.33
CA PHE A 224 4.35 -12.46 7.08
C PHE A 224 5.51 -11.45 7.16
N LEU A 225 6.31 -11.43 8.22
CA LEU A 225 7.52 -10.61 8.22
C LEU A 225 8.76 -11.51 8.24
N ALA A 226 9.41 -11.63 7.08
CA ALA A 226 10.76 -12.18 7.02
C ALA A 226 11.72 -11.23 7.75
N PRO A 227 12.51 -11.70 8.73
CA PRO A 227 13.54 -10.89 9.35
C PRO A 227 14.57 -10.48 8.29
N ILE A 228 14.97 -9.21 8.28
CA ILE A 228 16.17 -8.77 7.58
C ILE A 228 17.35 -9.45 8.29
N LYS A 229 17.98 -10.42 7.61
CA LYS A 229 19.25 -10.99 8.08
C LYS A 229 20.33 -9.93 7.85
N GLU A 230 20.96 -9.51 8.93
CA GLU A 230 22.25 -8.84 8.87
C GLU A 230 23.22 -9.77 8.12
N LEU A 231 23.75 -9.32 6.98
CA LEU A 231 24.80 -10.03 6.28
C LEU A 231 26.05 -9.97 7.16
N VAL A 232 26.30 -11.07 7.88
CA VAL A 232 27.55 -11.29 8.60
C VAL A 232 28.71 -10.96 7.67
N GLN A 233 29.52 -9.99 8.10
CA GLN A 233 30.80 -9.61 7.52
C GLN A 233 31.56 -10.85 7.04
N THR A 234 31.66 -11.01 5.73
CA THR A 234 32.64 -11.92 5.15
C THR A 234 34.01 -11.27 5.37
N PRO A 235 35.00 -11.99 5.93
CA PRO A 235 36.32 -11.41 6.13
C PRO A 235 36.88 -11.00 4.77
N THR A 236 37.39 -9.76 4.72
CA THR A 236 38.10 -9.19 3.59
C THR A 236 39.19 -10.15 3.11
N ARG A 237 38.94 -10.83 2.00
CA ARG A 237 39.99 -11.55 1.29
C ARG A 237 40.85 -10.50 0.62
N SER A 238 42.05 -10.28 1.17
CA SER A 238 43.12 -9.56 0.47
C SER A 238 43.38 -10.24 -0.87
N VAL A 239 42.87 -9.67 -1.95
CA VAL A 239 43.31 -10.02 -3.30
C VAL A 239 44.45 -9.07 -3.61
N ALA A 240 45.65 -9.49 -3.21
CA ALA A 240 46.88 -8.91 -3.73
C ALA A 240 46.90 -9.06 -5.26
N LEU A 241 46.76 -7.95 -5.97
CA LEU A 241 47.11 -7.90 -7.39
C LEU A 241 48.62 -7.62 -7.48
N ILE A 242 49.33 -8.64 -7.95
CA ILE A 242 50.75 -8.62 -8.29
C ILE A 242 51.00 -7.49 -9.31
N PRO A 243 52.02 -6.64 -9.14
CA PRO A 243 52.37 -5.63 -10.14
C PRO A 243 52.82 -6.33 -11.41
N ARG A 244 52.21 -5.99 -12.56
CA ARG A 244 52.74 -6.41 -13.86
C ARG A 244 53.88 -5.46 -14.23
N GLU A 245 55.10 -6.00 -14.29
CA GLU A 245 56.26 -5.29 -14.82
C GLU A 245 56.21 -5.14 -16.34
N LYS A 246 56.76 -4.00 -16.77
CA LYS A 246 57.11 -3.51 -18.13
C LYS A 246 55.98 -3.02 -19.02
#